data_AF-A0A0G4NWA9-F1
#
_entry.id   AF-A0A0G4NWA9-F1
#
_cell.length_a   1.000
_cell.length_b   1.000
_cell.length_c   1.000
_cell.angle_alpha   90.00
_cell.angle_beta   90.00
_cell.angle_gamma   90.00
#
_symmetry.space_group_name_H-M   'P 1'
#
loop_
_entity.id
_entity.type
_entity.pdbx_description
1 polymer ?
#
loop_
_entity_poly.entity_id
_entity_poly.type
_entity_poly.pdbx_seq_one_letter_code
_entity_poly.pdbx_strand_id
1 'polypeptide(L)'
;MEIHARHPRPIPLGTKELGPISNLAPFSALIISIVLVICFFVRFYILEGFLIRRLYGSIYTEMSELNRRGFVNHHIAGATKVIILIVAAYPFISVAFCKGPSFNTPFVHGSPVTLGDILIVVAQMLIGIYIFELIYRVKLSPVAVMHHVGTIFIGQAAIAISLRPLREPDAYVEFVLCTVWGAFDAVFELFPHVAIILYRIFPERHHFLSKVFLISCFTTALGTITETVVTMWLFASTWDRWRLAFKIVTPVLHVAFSAAQIHGSLVFWRMYRRQQRFQREADSEAKDSFVGGESSVKVNTGLATVELRVPVFDTIEKADGVFSATVIPLHSPNSDVDNTRMGREGTGNAVSQDQTATLKKFGTQPPTWKCPRIDPCGQI
;
A
#
# COMPACT_ATOMS: atom_id res chain seq x y z
N MET A 1 -32.34 43.87 -7.96
CA MET A 1 -32.72 42.81 -7.01
C MET A 1 -32.22 41.50 -7.55
N GLU A 2 -31.62 40.70 -6.68
CA GLU A 2 -30.55 39.73 -6.93
C GLU A 2 -30.80 38.66 -8.00
N ILE A 3 -29.75 38.45 -8.78
CA ILE A 3 -29.51 37.26 -9.59
C ILE A 3 -29.28 36.10 -8.62
N HIS A 4 -30.34 35.41 -8.21
CA HIS A 4 -30.19 34.07 -7.63
C HIS A 4 -29.83 33.12 -8.78
N ALA A 5 -28.53 32.91 -8.94
CA ALA A 5 -28.00 31.79 -9.71
C ALA A 5 -28.63 30.51 -9.15
N ARG A 6 -29.62 29.96 -9.88
CA ARG A 6 -30.19 28.64 -9.58
C ARG A 6 -29.02 27.67 -9.51
N HIS A 7 -28.82 27.07 -8.34
CA HIS A 7 -27.93 25.94 -8.19
C HIS A 7 -28.17 24.95 -9.34
N PRO A 8 -27.11 24.43 -9.99
CA PRO A 8 -27.25 23.40 -11.00
C PRO A 8 -28.08 22.27 -10.40
N ARG A 9 -29.21 21.95 -11.05
CA ARG A 9 -30.13 20.90 -10.59
C ARG A 9 -29.33 19.63 -10.34
N PRO A 10 -29.52 18.95 -9.19
CA PRO A 10 -28.82 17.71 -8.89
C PRO A 10 -28.96 16.73 -10.05
N ILE A 11 -27.85 16.05 -10.39
CA ILE A 11 -27.79 15.08 -11.48
C ILE A 11 -28.88 14.03 -11.21
N PRO A 12 -29.85 13.83 -12.12
CA PRO A 12 -30.98 12.96 -11.87
C PRO A 12 -30.52 11.50 -11.96
N LEU A 13 -29.98 10.97 -10.87
CA LEU A 13 -29.84 9.53 -10.63
C LEU A 13 -31.20 8.82 -10.56
N GLY A 14 -32.32 9.56 -10.61
CA GLY A 14 -33.68 9.08 -10.40
C GLY A 14 -34.43 8.54 -11.64
N THR A 15 -33.90 8.64 -12.86
CA THR A 15 -34.61 8.22 -14.09
C THR A 15 -34.02 6.99 -14.80
N LYS A 16 -33.09 6.26 -14.17
CA LYS A 16 -32.48 5.06 -14.76
C LYS A 16 -33.36 3.83 -14.46
N GLU A 17 -33.65 3.03 -15.49
CA GLU A 17 -34.45 1.81 -15.36
C GLU A 17 -33.87 0.85 -14.31
N LEU A 18 -34.75 0.28 -13.47
CA LEU A 18 -34.42 -0.66 -12.41
C LEU A 18 -34.14 -2.05 -13.00
N GLY A 19 -32.98 -2.20 -13.64
CA GLY A 19 -32.44 -3.49 -14.07
C GLY A 19 -31.39 -4.05 -13.09
N PRO A 20 -30.99 -5.33 -13.23
CA PRO A 20 -29.80 -5.83 -12.57
C PRO A 20 -28.58 -5.00 -12.97
N ILE A 21 -27.61 -4.87 -12.07
CA ILE A 21 -26.38 -4.12 -12.34
C ILE A 21 -25.52 -4.83 -13.39
N SER A 22 -25.55 -6.15 -13.42
CA SER A 22 -24.77 -6.96 -14.36
C SER A 22 -25.32 -8.38 -14.39
N ASN A 23 -25.23 -9.02 -15.55
CA ASN A 23 -25.55 -10.45 -15.69
C ASN A 23 -24.48 -11.35 -15.04
N LEU A 24 -23.29 -10.81 -14.74
CA LEU A 24 -22.21 -11.51 -14.04
C LEU A 24 -22.37 -11.53 -12.53
N ALA A 25 -23.25 -10.70 -11.94
CA ALA A 25 -23.41 -10.61 -10.50
C ALA A 25 -23.67 -11.97 -9.80
N PRO A 26 -24.48 -12.91 -10.35
CA PRO A 26 -24.65 -14.25 -9.77
C PRO A 26 -23.37 -15.10 -9.72
N PHE A 27 -22.38 -14.80 -10.58
CA PHE A 27 -21.11 -15.51 -10.68
C PHE A 27 -20.00 -14.88 -9.82
N SER A 28 -20.34 -13.95 -8.92
CA SER A 28 -19.40 -13.24 -8.05
C SER A 28 -18.42 -14.16 -7.29
N ALA A 29 -18.91 -15.27 -6.74
CA ALA A 29 -18.08 -16.25 -6.05
C ALA A 29 -17.07 -16.95 -6.97
N LEU A 30 -17.44 -17.17 -8.23
CA LEU A 30 -16.54 -17.74 -9.25
C LEU A 30 -15.49 -16.70 -9.65
N ILE A 31 -15.89 -15.45 -9.89
CA ILE A 31 -14.99 -14.35 -10.28
C ILE A 31 -13.93 -14.14 -9.20
N ILE A 32 -14.32 -14.03 -7.91
CA ILE A 32 -13.34 -13.85 -6.83
C ILE A 32 -12.41 -15.06 -6.69
N SER A 33 -12.90 -16.28 -6.92
CA SER A 33 -12.06 -17.49 -6.91
C SER A 33 -11.01 -17.43 -8.02
N ILE A 34 -11.39 -17.00 -9.23
CA ILE A 34 -10.47 -16.80 -10.35
C ILE A 34 -9.41 -15.74 -10.00
N VAL A 35 -9.83 -14.60 -9.41
CA VAL A 35 -8.90 -13.55 -8.95
C VAL A 35 -7.87 -14.12 -7.97
N LEU A 36 -8.31 -14.86 -6.94
CA LEU A 36 -7.41 -15.44 -5.94
C LEU A 36 -6.42 -16.44 -6.55
N VAL A 37 -6.87 -17.26 -7.51
CA VAL A 37 -6.00 -18.18 -8.26
C VAL A 37 -4.96 -17.42 -9.09
N ILE A 38 -5.37 -16.34 -9.77
CA ILE A 38 -4.44 -15.47 -10.51
C ILE A 38 -3.42 -14.84 -9.56
N CYS A 39 -3.85 -14.28 -8.42
CA CYS A 39 -2.96 -13.73 -7.40
C CYS A 39 -1.96 -14.77 -6.90
N PHE A 40 -2.38 -16.02 -6.70
CA PHE A 40 -1.50 -17.12 -6.33
C PHE A 40 -0.43 -17.40 -7.40
N PHE A 41 -0.82 -17.53 -8.67
CA PHE A 41 0.12 -17.80 -9.75
C PHE A 41 1.11 -16.66 -9.98
N VAL A 42 0.61 -15.41 -9.97
CA VAL A 42 1.46 -14.20 -10.06
C VAL A 42 2.45 -14.15 -8.91
N ARG A 43 1.99 -14.39 -7.67
CA ARG A 43 2.88 -14.44 -6.50
C ARG A 43 3.97 -15.48 -6.66
N PHE A 44 3.58 -16.73 -6.87
CA PHE A 44 4.47 -17.88 -6.73
C PHE A 44 5.43 -18.01 -7.92
N TYR A 45 4.91 -17.99 -9.14
CA TYR A 45 5.70 -18.25 -10.34
C TYR A 45 6.35 -16.99 -10.92
N ILE A 46 5.65 -15.86 -10.89
CA ILE A 46 6.15 -14.64 -11.53
C ILE A 46 6.98 -13.81 -10.56
N LEU A 47 6.45 -13.47 -9.38
CA LEU A 47 7.13 -12.52 -8.48
C LEU A 47 8.21 -13.18 -7.64
N GLU A 48 7.87 -14.17 -6.81
CA GLU A 48 8.82 -14.87 -5.93
C GLU A 48 9.81 -15.71 -6.75
N GLY A 49 9.33 -16.42 -7.78
CA GLY A 49 10.15 -17.29 -8.62
C GLY A 49 11.11 -16.55 -9.56
N PHE A 50 10.76 -15.34 -10.02
CA PHE A 50 11.48 -14.70 -11.12
C PHE A 50 11.71 -13.19 -10.94
N LEU A 51 10.66 -12.38 -10.98
CA LEU A 51 10.73 -10.94 -11.21
C LEU A 51 11.36 -10.17 -10.03
N ILE A 52 10.91 -10.43 -8.80
CA ILE A 52 11.39 -9.67 -7.63
C ILE A 52 12.86 -9.99 -7.33
N ARG A 53 13.24 -11.27 -7.43
CA ARG A 53 14.64 -11.68 -7.26
C ARG A 53 15.55 -11.04 -8.29
N ARG A 54 15.08 -10.89 -9.54
CA ARG A 54 15.84 -10.26 -10.62
C ARG A 54 15.91 -8.73 -10.51
N LEU A 55 14.82 -8.08 -10.11
CA LEU A 55 14.75 -6.61 -10.01
C LEU A 55 15.51 -6.06 -8.81
N TYR A 56 15.44 -6.75 -7.66
CA TYR A 56 15.97 -6.23 -6.39
C TYR A 56 17.24 -6.94 -5.91
N GLY A 57 17.60 -8.10 -6.48
CA GLY A 57 18.86 -8.78 -6.19
C GLY A 57 19.08 -9.07 -4.70
N SER A 58 20.24 -8.66 -4.18
CA SER A 58 20.65 -8.89 -2.79
C SER A 58 19.69 -8.27 -1.77
N ILE A 59 19.14 -7.10 -2.08
CA ILE A 59 18.18 -6.40 -1.21
C ILE A 59 17.01 -7.33 -0.86
N TYR A 60 16.51 -8.11 -1.82
CA TYR A 60 15.42 -9.05 -1.57
C TYR A 60 15.88 -10.36 -0.91
N THR A 61 17.04 -10.90 -1.30
CA THR A 61 17.51 -12.19 -0.77
C THR A 61 18.00 -12.13 0.67
N GLU A 62 18.46 -10.96 1.12
CA GLU A 62 18.94 -10.74 2.49
C GLU A 62 17.81 -10.35 3.47
N MET A 63 16.60 -10.04 2.97
CA MET A 63 15.46 -9.77 3.84
C MET A 63 15.04 -11.01 4.63
N SER A 64 14.69 -10.79 5.90
CA SER A 64 14.01 -11.81 6.70
C SER A 64 12.72 -12.27 6.01
N GLU A 65 12.33 -13.53 6.21
CA GLU A 65 11.15 -14.11 5.55
C GLU A 65 9.87 -13.31 5.78
N LEU A 66 9.72 -12.72 6.98
CA LEU A 66 8.60 -11.85 7.31
C LEU A 66 8.58 -10.59 6.42
N ASN A 67 9.72 -9.91 6.29
CA ASN A 67 9.84 -8.70 5.47
C ASN A 67 9.70 -9.04 3.99
N ARG A 68 10.26 -10.17 3.57
CA ARG A 68 10.19 -10.68 2.20
C ARG A 68 8.76 -10.93 1.75
N ARG A 69 7.99 -11.69 2.53
CA ARG A 69 6.55 -11.91 2.26
C ARG A 69 5.78 -10.60 2.24
N GLY A 70 6.02 -9.73 3.21
CA GLY A 70 5.44 -8.39 3.21
C GLY A 70 5.79 -7.60 1.94
N PHE A 71 7.00 -7.73 1.42
CA PHE A 71 7.48 -6.99 0.25
C PHE A 71 6.79 -7.45 -1.03
N VAL A 72 6.71 -8.76 -1.23
CA VAL A 72 5.94 -9.36 -2.34
C VAL A 72 4.48 -8.93 -2.27
N ASN A 73 3.88 -8.97 -1.07
CA ASN A 73 2.49 -8.59 -0.87
C ASN A 73 2.21 -7.14 -1.30
N HIS A 74 3.06 -6.19 -0.89
CA HIS A 74 2.87 -4.78 -1.28
C HIS A 74 2.96 -4.58 -2.80
N HIS A 75 3.77 -5.37 -3.53
CA HIS A 75 3.81 -5.33 -5.00
C HIS A 75 2.54 -5.88 -5.63
N ILE A 76 2.05 -7.05 -5.17
CA ILE A 76 0.81 -7.64 -5.69
C ILE A 76 -0.36 -6.70 -5.44
N ALA A 77 -0.49 -6.19 -4.21
CA ALA A 77 -1.57 -5.30 -3.84
C ALA A 77 -1.52 -3.98 -4.61
N GLY A 78 -0.34 -3.34 -4.69
CA GLY A 78 -0.15 -2.11 -5.45
C GLY A 78 -0.42 -2.29 -6.95
N ALA A 79 0.13 -3.34 -7.58
CA ALA A 79 -0.06 -3.61 -8.99
C ALA A 79 -1.52 -3.92 -9.33
N THR A 80 -2.20 -4.72 -8.50
CA THR A 80 -3.63 -5.04 -8.68
C THR A 80 -4.49 -3.79 -8.59
N LYS A 81 -4.22 -2.90 -7.62
CA LYS A 81 -4.92 -1.61 -7.48
C LYS A 81 -4.69 -0.71 -8.69
N VAL A 82 -3.47 -0.66 -9.25
CA VAL A 82 -3.20 0.09 -10.49
C VAL A 82 -4.03 -0.46 -11.67
N ILE A 83 -4.08 -1.79 -11.83
CA ILE A 83 -4.91 -2.42 -12.88
C ILE A 83 -6.39 -2.08 -12.68
N ILE A 84 -6.90 -2.18 -11.45
CA ILE A 84 -8.27 -1.81 -11.10
C ILE A 84 -8.55 -0.37 -11.52
N LEU A 85 -7.68 0.59 -11.16
CA LEU A 85 -7.89 2.00 -11.49
C LEU A 85 -7.94 2.25 -13.00
N ILE A 86 -7.06 1.61 -13.77
CA ILE A 86 -7.03 1.73 -15.24
C ILE A 86 -8.31 1.15 -15.85
N VAL A 87 -8.68 -0.07 -15.47
CA VAL A 87 -9.84 -0.78 -16.04
C VAL A 87 -11.16 -0.14 -15.61
N ALA A 88 -11.25 0.34 -14.37
CA ALA A 88 -12.46 0.94 -13.80
C ALA A 88 -12.66 2.39 -14.22
N ALA A 89 -11.63 3.13 -14.65
CA ALA A 89 -11.71 4.58 -14.90
C ALA A 89 -12.88 4.96 -15.82
N TYR A 90 -12.96 4.37 -17.01
CA TYR A 90 -14.04 4.65 -17.96
C TYR A 90 -15.44 4.28 -17.43
N PRO A 91 -15.71 3.02 -17.01
CA PRO A 91 -17.05 2.64 -16.58
C PRO A 91 -17.46 3.35 -15.29
N PHE A 92 -16.54 3.61 -14.37
CA PHE A 92 -16.80 4.39 -13.16
C PHE A 92 -17.25 5.81 -13.50
N ILE A 93 -16.48 6.54 -14.31
CA ILE A 93 -16.80 7.93 -14.66
C ILE A 93 -18.14 7.99 -15.40
N SER A 94 -18.33 7.10 -16.37
CA SER A 94 -19.53 7.02 -17.20
C SER A 94 -20.79 6.76 -16.37
N VAL A 95 -20.73 5.84 -15.40
CA VAL A 95 -21.91 5.48 -14.59
C VAL A 95 -22.18 6.48 -13.47
N ALA A 96 -21.13 6.93 -12.77
CA ALA A 96 -21.25 7.73 -11.55
C ALA A 96 -21.49 9.23 -11.84
N PHE A 97 -20.89 9.78 -12.90
CA PHE A 97 -20.87 11.23 -13.13
C PHE A 97 -21.51 11.66 -14.45
N CYS A 98 -21.61 10.79 -15.47
CA CYS A 98 -22.24 11.16 -16.74
C CYS A 98 -23.77 10.96 -16.73
N LYS A 99 -24.46 11.81 -17.48
CA LYS A 99 -25.89 11.66 -17.78
C LYS A 99 -26.07 10.72 -18.96
N GLY A 100 -26.96 9.72 -18.83
CA GLY A 100 -27.29 8.79 -19.92
C GLY A 100 -26.82 7.36 -19.65
N PRO A 101 -25.49 7.09 -19.63
CA PRO A 101 -24.98 5.74 -19.45
C PRO A 101 -25.46 5.09 -18.14
N SER A 102 -25.87 3.84 -18.20
CA SER A 102 -26.25 3.00 -17.05
C SER A 102 -25.32 1.80 -16.94
N PHE A 103 -25.49 0.97 -15.92
CA PHE A 103 -24.71 -0.27 -15.81
C PHE A 103 -24.90 -1.20 -17.02
N ASN A 104 -26.05 -1.17 -17.68
CA ASN A 104 -26.36 -1.99 -18.86
C ASN A 104 -25.84 -1.40 -20.17
N THR A 105 -25.20 -0.23 -20.15
CA THR A 105 -24.60 0.37 -21.34
C THR A 105 -23.44 -0.51 -21.83
N PRO A 106 -23.33 -0.82 -23.14
CA PRO A 106 -22.17 -1.54 -23.69
C PRO A 106 -20.85 -0.81 -23.39
N PHE A 107 -19.83 -1.55 -22.97
CA PHE A 107 -18.49 -1.03 -22.67
C PHE A 107 -17.79 -0.50 -23.93
N VAL A 108 -18.04 -1.15 -25.07
CA VAL A 108 -17.66 -0.70 -26.41
C VAL A 108 -18.88 -0.83 -27.31
N HIS A 109 -19.01 0.05 -28.30
CA HIS A 109 -20.12 -0.01 -29.24
C HIS A 109 -20.24 -1.39 -29.91
N GLY A 110 -21.42 -1.99 -29.86
CA GLY A 110 -21.69 -3.34 -30.38
C GLY A 110 -21.18 -4.50 -29.51
N SER A 111 -20.53 -4.23 -28.37
CA SER A 111 -20.07 -5.29 -27.46
C SER A 111 -21.22 -5.83 -26.58
N PRO A 112 -21.26 -7.15 -26.32
CA PRO A 112 -22.17 -7.71 -25.32
C PRO A 112 -21.74 -7.42 -23.88
N VAL A 113 -20.48 -6.98 -23.67
CA VAL A 113 -19.94 -6.64 -22.34
C VAL A 113 -20.42 -5.26 -21.94
N THR A 114 -20.99 -5.14 -20.75
CA THR A 114 -21.55 -3.88 -20.22
C THR A 114 -20.61 -3.17 -19.25
N LEU A 115 -20.87 -1.89 -18.96
CA LEU A 115 -20.14 -1.13 -17.94
C LEU A 115 -20.25 -1.80 -16.56
N GLY A 116 -21.43 -2.35 -16.24
CA GLY A 116 -21.69 -3.09 -15.00
C GLY A 116 -20.87 -4.37 -14.88
N ASP A 117 -20.71 -5.12 -15.98
CA ASP A 117 -19.86 -6.32 -15.98
C ASP A 117 -18.42 -5.99 -15.60
N ILE A 118 -17.86 -4.93 -16.18
CA ILE A 118 -16.51 -4.47 -15.84
C ILE A 118 -16.43 -4.02 -14.38
N LEU A 119 -17.41 -3.25 -13.90
CA LEU A 119 -17.45 -2.78 -12.51
C LEU A 119 -17.57 -3.92 -11.49
N ILE A 120 -18.32 -4.97 -11.78
CA ILE A 120 -18.39 -6.17 -10.93
C ILE A 120 -17.05 -6.90 -10.90
N VAL A 121 -16.39 -7.07 -12.06
CA VAL A 121 -15.08 -7.72 -12.11
C VAL A 121 -14.05 -6.96 -11.29
N VAL A 122 -13.92 -5.64 -11.46
CA VAL A 122 -12.96 -4.84 -10.68
C VAL A 122 -13.32 -4.75 -9.19
N ALA A 123 -14.61 -4.74 -8.84
CA ALA A 123 -15.04 -4.84 -7.44
C ALA A 123 -14.62 -6.17 -6.82
N GLN A 124 -14.80 -7.29 -7.53
CA GLN A 124 -14.33 -8.60 -7.07
C GLN A 124 -12.79 -8.70 -7.05
N MET A 125 -12.08 -7.99 -7.93
CA MET A 125 -10.63 -7.86 -7.84
C MET A 125 -10.21 -7.13 -6.56
N LEU A 126 -10.88 -6.03 -6.21
CA LEU A 126 -10.62 -5.28 -4.98
C LEU A 126 -10.90 -6.12 -3.72
N ILE A 127 -12.03 -6.83 -3.70
CA ILE A 127 -12.36 -7.74 -2.59
C ILE A 127 -11.37 -8.90 -2.51
N GLY A 128 -11.02 -9.49 -3.66
CA GLY A 128 -10.07 -10.58 -3.77
C GLY A 128 -8.68 -10.20 -3.26
N ILE A 129 -8.19 -9.00 -3.56
CA ILE A 129 -6.89 -8.55 -3.03
C ILE A 129 -6.92 -8.36 -1.52
N TYR A 130 -8.04 -7.91 -0.92
CA TYR A 130 -8.15 -7.83 0.54
C TYR A 130 -8.16 -9.20 1.22
N ILE A 131 -8.86 -10.18 0.65
CA ILE A 131 -8.79 -11.56 1.14
C ILE A 131 -7.36 -12.09 1.04
N PHE A 132 -6.69 -11.85 -0.09
CA PHE A 132 -5.31 -12.25 -0.30
C PHE A 132 -4.37 -11.61 0.74
N GLU A 133 -4.48 -10.31 1.01
CA GLU A 133 -3.65 -9.63 2.01
C GLU A 133 -3.87 -10.18 3.42
N LEU A 134 -5.12 -10.47 3.79
CA LEU A 134 -5.48 -11.06 5.09
C LEU A 134 -4.86 -12.44 5.30
N ILE A 135 -4.85 -13.28 4.26
CA ILE A 135 -4.31 -14.65 4.33
C ILE A 135 -2.77 -14.64 4.25
N TYR A 136 -2.21 -13.80 3.38
CA TYR A 136 -0.79 -13.87 3.05
C TYR A 136 0.10 -13.08 4.01
N ARG A 137 -0.38 -11.99 4.62
CA ARG A 137 0.42 -11.23 5.59
C ARG A 137 0.54 -11.95 6.93
N VAL A 138 1.77 -11.99 7.44
CA VAL A 138 2.08 -12.58 8.76
C VAL A 138 1.68 -11.66 9.92
N LYS A 139 1.80 -10.35 9.74
CA LYS A 139 1.45 -9.35 10.74
C LYS A 139 0.64 -8.24 10.09
N LEU A 140 -0.60 -8.09 10.54
CA LEU A 140 -1.48 -6.98 10.17
C LEU A 140 -2.00 -6.34 11.46
N SER A 141 -2.14 -5.02 11.47
CA SER A 141 -2.72 -4.34 12.64
C SER A 141 -4.20 -4.72 12.77
N PRO A 142 -4.76 -4.82 13.98
CA PRO A 142 -6.18 -5.12 14.16
C PRO A 142 -7.09 -4.13 13.43
N VAL A 143 -6.69 -2.85 13.37
CA VAL A 143 -7.43 -1.81 12.64
C VAL A 143 -7.46 -2.10 11.14
N ALA A 144 -6.33 -2.49 10.54
CA ALA A 144 -6.28 -2.85 9.12
C ALA A 144 -7.02 -4.16 8.83
N VAL A 145 -6.99 -5.15 9.74
CA VAL A 145 -7.82 -6.36 9.64
C VAL A 145 -9.30 -5.97 9.57
N MET A 146 -9.76 -5.13 10.49
CA MET A 146 -11.16 -4.70 10.52
C MET A 146 -11.55 -3.89 9.28
N HIS A 147 -10.65 -3.03 8.77
CA HIS A 147 -10.84 -2.31 7.50
C HIS A 147 -11.06 -3.30 6.36
N HIS A 148 -10.13 -4.24 6.14
CA HIS A 148 -10.24 -5.22 5.05
C HIS A 148 -11.48 -6.11 5.17
N VAL A 149 -11.76 -6.64 6.37
CA VAL A 149 -12.95 -7.45 6.63
C VAL A 149 -14.23 -6.66 6.36
N GLY A 150 -14.28 -5.40 6.82
CA GLY A 150 -15.37 -4.49 6.53
C GLY A 150 -15.57 -4.28 5.03
N THR A 151 -14.50 -3.99 4.29
CA THR A 151 -14.58 -3.76 2.84
C THR A 151 -15.08 -4.99 2.10
N ILE A 152 -14.63 -6.19 2.51
CA ILE A 152 -15.11 -7.46 1.95
C ILE A 152 -16.62 -7.60 2.17
N PHE A 153 -17.11 -7.40 3.39
CA PHE A 153 -18.54 -7.55 3.69
C PHE A 153 -19.40 -6.52 2.96
N ILE A 154 -19.01 -5.25 2.97
CA ILE A 154 -19.75 -4.17 2.30
C ILE A 154 -19.80 -4.42 0.79
N GLY A 155 -18.65 -4.74 0.17
CA GLY A 155 -18.58 -5.02 -1.26
C GLY A 155 -19.43 -6.23 -1.67
N GLN A 156 -19.35 -7.34 -0.93
CA GLN A 156 -20.18 -8.52 -1.22
C GLN A 156 -21.67 -8.25 -0.96
N ALA A 157 -22.02 -7.49 0.09
CA ALA A 157 -23.40 -7.12 0.38
C ALA A 157 -24.00 -6.26 -0.74
N ALA A 158 -23.27 -5.25 -1.21
CA ALA A 158 -23.71 -4.39 -2.32
C ALA A 158 -24.01 -5.21 -3.59
N ILE A 159 -23.16 -6.18 -3.91
CA ILE A 159 -23.37 -7.08 -5.05
C ILE A 159 -24.56 -8.02 -4.81
N ALA A 160 -24.68 -8.60 -3.62
CA ALA A 160 -25.79 -9.50 -3.28
C ALA A 160 -27.15 -8.79 -3.36
N ILE A 161 -27.24 -7.56 -2.86
CA ILE A 161 -28.44 -6.73 -2.94
C ILE A 161 -28.80 -6.41 -4.40
N SER A 162 -27.80 -6.24 -5.28
CA SER A 162 -28.02 -5.99 -6.71
C SER A 162 -28.66 -7.14 -7.48
N LEU A 163 -28.70 -8.35 -6.92
CA LEU A 163 -29.36 -9.52 -7.53
C LEU A 163 -30.90 -9.44 -7.48
N ARG A 164 -31.47 -8.56 -6.64
CA ARG A 164 -32.92 -8.43 -6.46
C ARG A 164 -33.39 -6.98 -6.57
N PRO A 165 -33.17 -6.30 -7.71
CA PRO A 165 -33.43 -4.86 -7.86
C PRO A 165 -34.89 -4.47 -7.64
N LEU A 166 -35.85 -5.35 -7.98
CA LEU A 166 -37.28 -5.11 -7.73
C LEU A 166 -37.64 -5.12 -6.24
N ARG A 167 -36.90 -5.86 -5.42
CA ARG A 167 -37.09 -5.92 -3.97
C ARG A 167 -36.29 -4.84 -3.24
N GLU A 168 -35.17 -4.42 -3.83
CA GLU A 168 -34.19 -3.52 -3.24
C GLU A 168 -33.93 -2.32 -4.18
N PRO A 169 -34.79 -1.30 -4.18
CA PRO A 169 -34.67 -0.13 -5.07
C PRO A 169 -33.39 0.70 -4.82
N ASP A 170 -32.73 0.48 -3.68
CA ASP A 170 -31.50 1.12 -3.27
C ASP A 170 -30.26 0.50 -3.91
N ALA A 171 -30.37 -0.71 -4.49
CA ALA A 171 -29.23 -1.49 -4.99
C ALA A 171 -28.33 -0.70 -5.96
N TYR A 172 -28.94 0.08 -6.86
CA TYR A 172 -28.20 0.91 -7.81
C TYR A 172 -27.35 1.96 -7.09
N VAL A 173 -27.95 2.68 -6.13
CA VAL A 173 -27.28 3.79 -5.43
C VAL A 173 -26.21 3.23 -4.49
N GLU A 174 -26.50 2.14 -3.79
CA GLU A 174 -25.56 1.45 -2.91
C GLU A 174 -24.32 0.98 -3.68
N PHE A 175 -24.49 0.37 -4.85
CA PHE A 175 -23.36 -0.08 -5.64
C PHE A 175 -22.54 1.09 -6.21
N VAL A 176 -23.17 2.19 -6.64
CA VAL A 176 -22.45 3.41 -7.03
C VAL A 176 -21.66 3.98 -5.85
N LEU A 177 -22.27 4.07 -4.66
CA LEU A 177 -21.62 4.57 -3.46
C LEU A 177 -20.42 3.69 -3.09
N CYS A 178 -20.57 2.37 -3.11
CA CYS A 178 -19.49 1.41 -2.90
C CYS A 178 -18.38 1.54 -3.95
N THR A 179 -18.72 1.83 -5.21
CA THR A 179 -17.72 2.02 -6.26
C THR A 179 -16.93 3.31 -6.04
N VAL A 180 -17.60 4.40 -5.63
CA VAL A 180 -16.93 5.66 -5.25
C VAL A 180 -15.99 5.42 -4.08
N TRP A 181 -16.47 4.71 -3.05
CA TRP A 181 -15.67 4.35 -1.88
C TRP A 181 -14.44 3.54 -2.27
N GLY A 182 -14.62 2.46 -3.04
CA GLY A 182 -13.55 1.61 -3.53
C GLY A 182 -12.55 2.34 -4.42
N ALA A 183 -12.98 3.37 -5.17
CA ALA A 183 -12.10 4.20 -5.97
C ALA A 183 -11.17 5.06 -5.09
N PHE A 184 -11.71 5.73 -4.07
CA PHE A 184 -10.90 6.49 -3.11
C PHE A 184 -9.90 5.59 -2.37
N ASP A 185 -10.39 4.46 -1.87
CA ASP A 185 -9.57 3.45 -1.18
C ASP A 185 -8.43 2.94 -2.10
N ALA A 186 -8.72 2.57 -3.35
CA ALA A 186 -7.72 2.12 -4.31
C ALA A 186 -6.67 3.19 -4.65
N VAL A 187 -7.07 4.47 -4.81
CA VAL A 187 -6.15 5.58 -5.11
C VAL A 187 -5.26 5.90 -3.90
N PHE A 188 -5.86 6.11 -2.74
CA PHE A 188 -5.13 6.65 -1.59
C PHE A 188 -4.40 5.58 -0.78
N GLU A 189 -4.85 4.33 -0.80
CA GLU A 189 -4.09 3.23 -0.19
C GLU A 189 -2.88 2.80 -1.05
N LEU A 190 -2.84 3.17 -2.34
CA LEU A 190 -1.68 2.90 -3.21
C LEU A 190 -0.39 3.56 -2.69
N PHE A 191 -0.48 4.79 -2.18
CA PHE A 191 0.67 5.54 -1.67
C PHE A 191 1.37 4.82 -0.49
N PRO A 192 0.65 4.36 0.55
CA PRO A 192 1.18 3.47 1.57
C PRO A 192 1.95 2.26 1.04
N HIS A 193 1.46 1.58 0.00
CA HIS A 193 2.17 0.43 -0.58
C HIS A 193 3.52 0.85 -1.18
N VAL A 194 3.53 1.93 -1.96
CA VAL A 194 4.76 2.48 -2.56
C VAL A 194 5.74 2.93 -1.46
N ALA A 195 5.26 3.61 -0.42
CA ALA A 195 6.10 4.09 0.68
C ALA A 195 6.81 2.95 1.42
N ILE A 196 6.10 1.85 1.71
CA ILE A 196 6.70 0.69 2.38
C ILE A 196 7.66 -0.07 1.47
N ILE A 197 7.42 -0.11 0.15
CA ILE A 197 8.37 -0.67 -0.82
C ILE A 197 9.67 0.17 -0.81
N LEU A 198 9.56 1.50 -0.93
CA LEU A 198 10.71 2.41 -0.91
C LEU A 198 11.48 2.34 0.42
N TYR A 199 10.76 2.21 1.54
CA TYR A 199 11.36 2.01 2.87
C TYR A 199 12.27 0.80 2.94
N ARG A 200 11.92 -0.29 2.24
CA ARG A 200 12.72 -1.52 2.22
C ARG A 200 13.85 -1.49 1.19
N ILE A 201 13.72 -0.69 0.14
CA ILE A 201 14.76 -0.55 -0.89
C ILE A 201 15.88 0.41 -0.41
N PHE A 202 15.52 1.47 0.32
CA PHE A 202 16.46 2.52 0.71
C PHE A 202 16.51 2.77 2.23
N PRO A 203 16.84 1.75 3.06
CA PRO A 203 16.74 1.84 4.52
C PRO A 203 17.59 2.97 5.14
N GLU A 204 18.75 3.25 4.55
CA GLU A 204 19.72 4.25 5.05
C GLU A 204 19.43 5.69 4.58
N ARG A 205 18.50 5.88 3.63
CA ARG A 205 18.21 7.22 3.08
C ARG A 205 17.15 7.94 3.90
N HIS A 206 17.45 8.21 5.18
CA HIS A 206 16.50 8.76 6.16
C HIS A 206 15.81 10.06 5.71
N HIS A 207 16.56 10.98 5.09
CA HIS A 207 15.99 12.24 4.58
C HIS A 207 14.97 12.01 3.45
N PHE A 208 15.24 11.09 2.53
CA PHE A 208 14.31 10.71 1.47
C PHE A 208 13.07 10.03 2.04
N LEU A 209 13.27 9.03 2.91
CA LEU A 209 12.17 8.28 3.53
C LEU A 209 11.27 9.16 4.39
N SER A 210 11.85 10.12 5.11
CA SER A 210 11.12 11.14 5.86
C SER A 210 10.13 11.90 4.95
N LYS A 211 10.59 12.40 3.79
CA LYS A 211 9.71 13.07 2.82
C LYS A 211 8.64 12.13 2.26
N VAL A 212 9.00 10.89 1.92
CA VAL A 212 8.05 9.89 1.39
C VAL A 212 6.93 9.61 2.40
N PHE A 213 7.26 9.42 3.68
CA PHE A 213 6.25 9.17 4.72
C PHE A 213 5.40 10.41 5.02
N LEU A 214 5.98 11.60 4.97
CA LEU A 214 5.22 12.84 5.11
C LEU A 214 4.21 13.02 3.96
N ILE A 215 4.65 12.82 2.72
CA ILE A 215 3.77 12.87 1.54
C ILE A 215 2.68 11.80 1.65
N SER A 216 3.02 10.59 2.05
CA SER A 216 2.05 9.50 2.23
C SER A 216 1.03 9.84 3.31
N CYS A 217 1.46 10.37 4.46
CA CYS A 217 0.57 10.84 5.52
C CYS A 217 -0.37 11.95 5.05
N PHE A 218 0.15 12.92 4.32
CA PHE A 218 -0.64 14.05 3.83
C PHE A 218 -1.65 13.61 2.77
N THR A 219 -1.21 12.80 1.80
CA THR A 219 -2.08 12.29 0.72
C THR A 219 -3.18 11.37 1.27
N THR A 220 -2.89 10.50 2.24
CA THR A 220 -3.92 9.65 2.86
C THR A 220 -4.94 10.46 3.67
N ALA A 221 -4.49 11.48 4.41
CA ALA A 221 -5.37 12.38 5.15
C ALA A 221 -6.26 13.20 4.20
N LEU A 222 -5.67 13.78 3.14
CA LEU A 222 -6.40 14.52 2.11
C LEU A 222 -7.39 13.62 1.37
N GLY A 223 -7.00 12.38 1.09
CA GLY A 223 -7.86 11.34 0.53
C GLY A 223 -9.09 11.08 1.41
N THR A 224 -8.88 10.87 2.71
CA THR A 224 -9.97 10.65 3.68
C THR A 224 -10.96 11.82 3.72
N ILE A 225 -10.45 13.05 3.69
CA ILE A 225 -11.29 14.27 3.68
C ILE A 225 -12.09 14.35 2.37
N THR A 226 -11.42 14.14 1.23
CA THR A 226 -12.04 14.24 -0.10
C THR A 226 -13.10 13.15 -0.28
N GLU A 227 -12.78 11.91 0.12
CA GLU A 227 -13.70 10.78 0.17
C GLU A 227 -14.92 11.13 1.03
N THR A 228 -14.72 11.64 2.25
CA THR A 228 -15.82 12.01 3.14
C THR A 228 -16.74 13.05 2.51
N VAL A 229 -16.18 14.11 1.91
CA VAL A 229 -16.96 15.16 1.26
C VAL A 229 -17.77 14.59 0.10
N VAL A 230 -17.15 13.82 -0.79
CA VAL A 230 -17.82 13.27 -1.98
C VAL A 230 -18.87 12.23 -1.61
N THR A 231 -18.53 11.29 -0.72
CA THR A 231 -19.45 10.24 -0.26
C THR A 231 -20.63 10.83 0.49
N MET A 232 -20.42 11.77 1.42
CA MET A 232 -21.52 12.39 2.16
C MET A 232 -22.36 13.30 1.27
N TRP A 233 -21.76 13.98 0.29
CA TRP A 233 -22.50 14.75 -0.69
C TRP A 233 -23.40 13.85 -1.56
N LEU A 234 -22.88 12.71 -2.07
CA LEU A 234 -23.66 11.74 -2.84
C LEU A 234 -24.78 11.12 -2.00
N PHE A 235 -24.47 10.74 -0.77
CA PHE A 235 -25.42 10.17 0.18
C PHE A 235 -26.56 11.16 0.51
N ALA A 236 -26.22 12.42 0.83
CA ALA A 236 -27.20 13.46 1.07
C ALA A 236 -28.05 13.78 -0.18
N SER A 237 -27.42 13.80 -1.36
CA SER A 237 -28.12 14.04 -2.64
C SER A 237 -29.10 12.93 -3.02
N THR A 238 -28.98 11.75 -2.39
CA THR A 238 -29.84 10.59 -2.61
C THR A 238 -30.69 10.23 -1.38
N TRP A 239 -30.71 11.11 -0.36
CA TRP A 239 -31.32 10.87 0.95
C TRP A 239 -32.75 10.33 0.90
N ASP A 240 -33.60 10.88 0.04
CA ASP A 240 -35.02 10.53 -0.02
C ASP A 240 -35.27 9.10 -0.53
N ARG A 241 -34.29 8.51 -1.22
CA ARG A 241 -34.40 7.15 -1.77
C ARG A 241 -34.07 6.07 -0.75
N TRP A 242 -33.09 6.35 0.12
CA TRP A 242 -32.57 5.36 1.04
C TRP A 242 -33.61 4.86 2.04
N ARG A 243 -33.67 3.54 2.20
CA ARG A 243 -34.34 2.93 3.35
C ARG A 243 -33.69 3.36 4.66
N LEU A 244 -34.49 3.39 5.72
CA LEU A 244 -34.06 3.79 7.06
C LEU A 244 -32.83 3.00 7.55
N ALA A 245 -32.74 1.72 7.23
CA ALA A 245 -31.58 0.89 7.58
C ALA A 245 -30.27 1.46 7.01
N PHE A 246 -30.22 1.79 5.72
CA PHE A 246 -29.04 2.40 5.09
C PHE A 246 -28.80 3.83 5.56
N LYS A 247 -29.85 4.58 5.91
CA LYS A 247 -29.71 5.92 6.53
C LYS A 247 -28.91 5.89 7.84
N ILE A 248 -28.96 4.77 8.56
CA ILE A 248 -28.26 4.57 9.84
C ILE A 248 -26.90 3.87 9.60
N VAL A 249 -26.90 2.77 8.86
CA VAL A 249 -25.72 1.91 8.69
C VAL A 249 -24.64 2.63 7.89
N THR A 250 -24.97 3.33 6.80
CA THR A 250 -23.99 3.95 5.92
C THR A 250 -23.15 5.02 6.63
N PRO A 251 -23.71 5.99 7.40
CA PRO A 251 -22.90 6.93 8.17
C PRO A 251 -22.05 6.28 9.27
N VAL A 252 -22.58 5.26 9.95
CA VAL A 252 -21.83 4.55 11.01
C VAL A 252 -20.62 3.84 10.42
N LEU A 253 -20.80 3.13 9.30
CA LEU A 253 -19.70 2.49 8.57
C LEU A 253 -18.69 3.53 8.08
N HIS A 254 -19.14 4.66 7.51
CA HIS A 254 -18.25 5.72 7.04
C HIS A 254 -17.37 6.28 8.16
N VAL A 255 -17.93 6.52 9.35
CA VAL A 255 -17.15 6.97 10.53
C VAL A 255 -16.11 5.93 10.94
N ALA A 256 -16.49 4.65 10.99
CA ALA A 256 -15.58 3.57 11.38
C ALA A 256 -14.38 3.44 10.42
N PHE A 257 -14.62 3.54 9.12
CA PHE A 257 -13.58 3.49 8.09
C PHE A 257 -12.72 4.76 8.06
N SER A 258 -13.33 5.94 8.21
CA SER A 258 -12.59 7.20 8.33
C SER A 258 -11.63 7.14 9.52
N ALA A 259 -12.07 6.58 10.66
CA ALA A 259 -11.20 6.37 11.81
C ALA A 259 -10.04 5.41 11.50
N ALA A 260 -10.27 4.34 10.74
CA ALA A 260 -9.22 3.42 10.30
C ALA A 260 -8.20 4.09 9.36
N GLN A 261 -8.65 4.92 8.42
CA GLN A 261 -7.79 5.67 7.50
C GLN A 261 -6.99 6.76 8.22
N ILE A 262 -7.60 7.46 9.18
CA ILE A 262 -6.90 8.42 10.06
C ILE A 262 -5.83 7.70 10.88
N HIS A 263 -6.14 6.50 11.42
CA HIS A 263 -5.15 5.69 12.11
C HIS A 263 -3.95 5.35 11.20
N GLY A 264 -4.19 4.98 9.94
CA GLY A 264 -3.14 4.78 8.94
C GLY A 264 -2.27 6.02 8.74
N SER A 265 -2.89 7.20 8.62
CA SER A 265 -2.18 8.48 8.49
C SER A 265 -1.29 8.77 9.72
N LEU A 266 -1.78 8.50 10.93
CA LEU A 266 -1.01 8.65 12.17
C LEU A 266 0.19 7.69 12.24
N VAL A 267 0.07 6.47 11.70
CA VAL A 267 1.20 5.54 11.60
C VAL A 267 2.30 6.13 10.70
N PHE A 268 1.94 6.68 9.54
CA PHE A 268 2.92 7.33 8.64
C PHE A 268 3.56 8.56 9.27
N TRP A 269 2.79 9.38 10.00
CA TRP A 269 3.34 10.49 10.75
C TRP A 269 4.39 10.04 11.79
N ARG A 270 4.13 8.94 12.51
CA ARG A 270 5.11 8.36 13.45
C ARG A 270 6.35 7.85 12.73
N MET A 271 6.19 7.20 11.57
CA MET A 271 7.32 6.76 10.75
C MET A 271 8.16 7.94 10.25
N TYR A 272 7.52 9.03 9.81
CA TYR A 272 8.18 10.27 9.44
C TYR A 272 9.01 10.83 10.60
N ARG A 273 8.42 10.99 11.80
CA ARG A 273 9.12 11.48 12.99
C ARG A 273 10.30 10.59 13.38
N ARG A 274 10.14 9.27 13.23
CA ARG A 274 11.23 8.31 13.47
C ARG A 274 12.39 8.50 12.50
N GLN A 275 12.13 8.70 11.20
CA GLN A 275 13.18 8.96 10.22
C GLN A 275 13.90 10.30 10.47
N GLN A 276 13.18 11.34 10.92
CA GLN A 276 13.81 12.60 11.33
C GLN A 276 14.75 12.43 12.52
N ARG A 277 14.42 11.54 13.46
CA ARG A 277 15.28 11.24 14.61
C ARG A 277 16.59 10.58 14.16
N PHE A 278 16.51 9.56 13.31
CA PHE A 278 17.71 8.90 12.77
C PHE A 278 18.60 9.86 11.98
N GLN A 279 18.00 10.78 11.22
CA GLN A 279 18.76 11.82 10.52
C GLN A 279 19.54 12.71 11.51
N ARG A 280 18.90 13.14 12.61
CA ARG A 280 19.56 13.99 13.62
C ARG A 280 20.70 13.26 14.32
N GLU A 281 20.51 11.98 14.65
CA GLU A 281 21.54 11.15 15.28
C GLU A 281 22.76 11.00 14.35
N ALA A 282 22.55 10.72 13.06
CA ALA A 282 23.63 10.66 12.06
C ALA A 282 24.34 12.00 11.86
N ASP A 283 23.60 13.12 11.83
CA ASP A 283 24.18 14.46 11.70
C ASP A 283 25.02 14.85 12.94
N SER A 284 24.63 14.38 14.14
CA SER A 284 25.39 14.57 15.38
C SER A 284 26.68 13.75 15.39
N GLU A 285 26.62 12.47 15.03
CA GLU A 285 27.81 11.61 14.94
C GLU A 285 28.84 12.14 13.93
N ALA A 286 28.37 12.66 12.79
CA ALA A 286 29.25 13.28 11.79
C ALA A 286 29.98 14.52 12.34
N LYS A 287 29.29 15.35 13.15
CA LYS A 287 29.90 16.54 13.78
C LYS A 287 30.94 16.16 14.82
N ASP A 288 30.66 15.17 15.67
CA ASP A 288 31.59 14.72 16.71
C ASP A 288 32.86 14.11 16.09
N SER A 289 32.74 13.43 14.95
CA SER A 289 33.90 12.90 14.20
C SER A 289 34.81 14.00 13.62
N PHE A 290 34.28 15.18 13.31
CA PHE A 290 35.05 16.31 12.79
C PHE A 290 35.79 17.06 13.90
N VAL A 291 35.15 17.25 15.06
CA VAL A 291 35.75 17.95 16.22
C VAL A 291 36.86 17.12 16.88
N GLY A 292 36.76 15.78 16.86
CA GLY A 292 37.83 14.89 17.32
C GLY A 292 39.08 14.86 16.42
N GLY A 293 39.03 15.52 15.26
CA GLY A 293 40.10 15.60 14.26
C GLY A 293 41.04 16.80 14.40
N GLU A 294 40.92 17.63 15.44
CA GLU A 294 42.00 18.56 15.83
C GLU A 294 43.21 17.74 16.32
N SER A 295 43.96 17.18 15.37
CA SER A 295 45.30 16.69 15.60
C SER A 295 46.14 17.86 16.10
N SER A 296 46.40 17.87 17.40
CA SER A 296 47.51 18.61 18.00
C SER A 296 48.78 18.25 17.22
N VAL A 297 49.13 19.10 16.25
CA VAL A 297 50.40 19.01 15.54
C VAL A 297 51.48 19.41 16.54
N LYS A 298 52.03 18.41 17.24
CA LYS A 298 53.24 18.60 18.05
C LYS A 298 54.42 18.82 17.10
N VAL A 299 54.72 20.07 16.78
CA VAL A 299 55.95 20.44 16.07
C VAL A 299 57.12 20.30 17.05
N ASN A 300 57.97 19.30 16.82
CA ASN A 300 59.13 19.04 17.69
C ASN A 300 60.36 19.76 17.11
N THR A 301 60.71 20.93 17.65
CA THR A 301 61.85 21.75 17.17
C THR A 301 63.16 21.50 17.92
N GLY A 302 63.25 20.47 18.77
CA GLY A 302 64.52 20.03 19.37
C GLY A 302 65.09 20.92 20.48
N LEU A 303 64.44 22.02 20.88
CA LEU A 303 64.89 22.83 22.03
C LEU A 303 63.80 23.22 23.05
N ALA A 304 62.52 23.13 22.69
CA ALA A 304 61.40 23.23 23.63
C ALA A 304 60.10 22.76 22.96
N THR A 305 59.33 21.92 23.64
CA THR A 305 57.98 21.53 23.20
C THR A 305 57.00 22.65 23.54
N VAL A 306 56.54 23.41 22.56
CA VAL A 306 55.50 24.44 22.75
C VAL A 306 54.19 23.92 22.18
N GLU A 307 53.17 23.79 23.03
CA GLU A 307 51.81 23.39 22.63
C GLU A 307 51.02 24.64 22.21
N LEU A 308 50.96 24.92 20.91
CA LEU A 308 50.18 26.03 20.38
C LEU A 308 48.75 25.55 20.06
N ARG A 309 47.77 25.95 20.89
CA ARG A 309 46.34 25.88 20.53
C ARG A 309 46.03 27.06 19.62
N VAL A 310 45.91 26.82 18.31
CA VAL A 310 45.40 27.84 17.37
C VAL A 310 43.93 27.55 17.13
N PRO A 311 43.01 28.47 17.46
CA PRO A 311 41.62 28.33 17.07
C PRO A 311 41.51 28.47 15.55
N VAL A 312 40.98 27.46 14.87
CA VAL A 312 40.67 27.53 13.44
C VAL A 312 39.46 28.45 13.27
N PHE A 313 39.72 29.69 12.87
CA PHE A 313 38.71 30.63 12.42
C PHE A 313 38.38 30.32 10.95
N ASP A 314 37.27 29.63 10.71
CA ASP A 314 36.67 29.56 9.38
C ASP A 314 35.94 30.87 9.08
N THR A 315 36.69 31.77 8.46
CA THR A 315 36.15 32.82 7.59
C THR A 315 36.29 32.31 6.16
N ILE A 316 35.18 32.16 5.43
CA ILE A 316 35.04 32.49 3.99
C ILE A 316 33.55 32.35 3.58
N GLU A 317 32.94 33.54 3.54
CA GLU A 317 32.16 34.15 2.45
C GLU A 317 31.68 33.30 1.25
N LYS A 318 30.41 33.55 0.90
CA LYS A 318 29.72 33.16 -0.35
C LYS A 318 30.39 33.73 -1.60
N ALA A 319 30.44 32.95 -2.67
CA ALA A 319 30.32 33.45 -4.04
C ALA A 319 29.77 32.36 -4.99
N ASP A 320 29.01 32.83 -5.97
CA ASP A 320 28.12 32.09 -6.86
C ASP A 320 28.80 31.25 -7.96
N GLY A 321 28.07 30.23 -8.43
CA GLY A 321 27.90 30.01 -9.87
C GLY A 321 28.81 29.00 -10.59
N VAL A 322 28.15 28.22 -11.46
CA VAL A 322 28.69 27.41 -12.59
C VAL A 322 29.16 25.99 -12.24
N PHE A 323 28.33 25.00 -12.60
CA PHE A 323 28.76 23.61 -12.76
C PHE A 323 28.69 23.23 -14.24
N SER A 324 29.86 23.01 -14.85
CA SER A 324 30.02 22.32 -16.13
C SER A 324 31.27 21.46 -16.11
N ALA A 325 31.15 20.28 -16.72
CA ALA A 325 32.16 19.32 -17.18
C ALA A 325 32.98 18.52 -16.14
N THR A 326 32.62 17.23 -16.03
CA THR A 326 33.39 16.05 -16.50
C THR A 326 34.92 16.10 -16.44
N VAL A 327 35.57 15.00 -15.98
CA VAL A 327 36.67 14.22 -16.66
C VAL A 327 37.60 13.46 -15.67
N ILE A 328 37.62 12.10 -15.79
CA ILE A 328 38.77 11.12 -15.76
C ILE A 328 39.37 10.72 -14.37
N PRO A 329 39.97 9.50 -14.15
CA PRO A 329 40.43 8.46 -15.10
C PRO A 329 40.01 6.98 -14.91
N LEU A 330 40.31 6.26 -16.00
CA LEU A 330 40.44 4.83 -16.23
C LEU A 330 41.72 4.19 -15.63
N HIS A 331 41.64 2.85 -15.50
CA HIS A 331 42.70 1.81 -15.60
C HIS A 331 43.65 1.56 -14.39
N SER A 332 44.12 0.33 -14.09
CA SER A 332 43.88 -1.08 -14.50
C SER A 332 44.78 -2.01 -13.61
N PRO A 333 45.18 -3.25 -13.98
CA PRO A 333 44.65 -4.53 -13.45
C PRO A 333 45.74 -5.44 -12.83
N ASN A 334 45.41 -6.75 -12.72
CA ASN A 334 46.19 -7.96 -12.37
C ASN A 334 45.80 -8.54 -11.00
N SER A 335 45.61 -9.85 -10.82
CA SER A 335 46.24 -10.99 -11.51
C SER A 335 45.39 -12.26 -11.40
N ASP A 336 45.59 -13.11 -12.39
CA ASP A 336 45.19 -14.51 -12.50
C ASP A 336 45.66 -15.38 -11.33
N VAL A 337 44.82 -16.32 -10.88
CA VAL A 337 45.28 -17.67 -10.50
C VAL A 337 44.26 -18.69 -11.00
N ASP A 338 44.75 -19.47 -11.94
CA ASP A 338 44.18 -20.67 -12.52
C ASP A 338 44.45 -21.87 -11.59
N ASN A 339 43.46 -22.76 -11.38
CA ASN A 339 43.75 -24.15 -11.03
C ASN A 339 42.54 -25.08 -11.25
N THR A 340 42.56 -25.68 -12.44
CA THR A 340 42.09 -27.04 -12.78
C THR A 340 42.19 -28.08 -11.65
N ARG A 341 41.13 -28.86 -11.40
CA ARG A 341 41.20 -30.34 -11.53
C ARG A 341 39.85 -31.06 -11.45
N MET A 342 39.80 -32.13 -12.24
CA MET A 342 38.73 -33.08 -12.52
C MET A 342 38.22 -33.92 -11.33
N GLY A 343 36.93 -34.25 -11.39
CA GLY A 343 36.44 -35.63 -11.54
C GLY A 343 36.17 -36.44 -10.26
N ARG A 344 34.90 -36.83 -10.07
CA ARG A 344 34.53 -38.25 -9.91
C ARG A 344 33.02 -38.49 -9.94
N GLU A 345 32.64 -39.47 -10.75
CA GLU A 345 31.40 -40.22 -10.70
C GLU A 345 31.22 -40.93 -9.35
N GLY A 346 29.96 -41.12 -8.95
CA GLY A 346 29.59 -41.86 -7.76
C GLY A 346 28.10 -42.18 -7.74
N THR A 347 27.76 -43.29 -8.38
CA THR A 347 26.48 -44.00 -8.38
C THR A 347 25.98 -44.39 -6.98
N GLY A 348 24.66 -44.43 -6.82
CA GLY A 348 23.96 -45.42 -5.98
C GLY A 348 23.59 -44.99 -4.55
N ASN A 349 22.31 -44.81 -4.28
CA ASN A 349 21.48 -45.88 -3.70
C ASN A 349 20.13 -45.33 -3.23
N ALA A 350 19.08 -45.99 -3.71
CA ALA A 350 17.74 -45.94 -3.14
C ALA A 350 17.77 -46.56 -1.74
N VAL A 351 17.26 -45.85 -0.75
CA VAL A 351 16.86 -46.42 0.53
C VAL A 351 15.45 -45.96 0.85
N SER A 352 14.55 -46.92 0.75
CA SER A 352 13.20 -46.93 1.31
C SER A 352 13.27 -46.82 2.83
N GLN A 353 12.56 -45.86 3.42
CA GLN A 353 12.20 -45.88 4.85
C GLN A 353 10.76 -45.40 5.04
N ASP A 354 9.89 -46.41 5.13
CA ASP A 354 8.99 -46.68 6.25
C ASP A 354 8.37 -45.47 6.98
N GLN A 355 7.12 -45.19 6.64
CA GLN A 355 6.24 -44.33 7.41
C GLN A 355 5.53 -45.16 8.49
N THR A 356 6.17 -45.31 9.65
CA THR A 356 5.50 -45.75 10.87
C THR A 356 5.08 -44.56 11.73
N ALA A 357 3.77 -44.49 11.92
CA ALA A 357 3.05 -43.55 12.77
C ALA A 357 3.64 -43.49 14.19
N THR A 358 3.83 -42.27 14.71
CA THR A 358 3.96 -42.02 16.14
C THR A 358 2.99 -40.91 16.55
N LEU A 359 1.80 -41.34 17.01
CA LEU A 359 0.87 -40.54 17.79
C LEU A 359 1.55 -40.13 19.12
N LYS A 360 1.96 -38.86 19.23
CA LYS A 360 2.31 -38.25 20.52
C LYS A 360 1.23 -37.26 20.94
N LYS A 361 0.69 -37.55 22.13
CA LYS A 361 -0.28 -36.78 22.92
C LYS A 361 0.03 -35.28 22.91
N PHE A 362 -0.90 -34.47 22.39
CA PHE A 362 -0.95 -33.04 22.66
C PHE A 362 -1.53 -32.82 24.06
N GLY A 363 -0.64 -32.51 25.01
CA GLY A 363 -1.02 -31.94 26.29
C GLY A 363 -1.45 -30.48 26.10
N THR A 364 -2.68 -30.20 26.52
CA THR A 364 -3.28 -28.87 26.57
C THR A 364 -2.63 -28.02 27.66
N GLN A 365 -1.86 -27.00 27.28
CA GLN A 365 -1.75 -25.77 28.05
C GLN A 365 -1.93 -24.57 27.11
N PRO A 366 -2.88 -23.66 27.38
CA PRO A 366 -3.02 -22.45 26.58
C PRO A 366 -1.84 -21.50 26.84
N PRO A 367 -1.29 -20.83 25.82
CA PRO A 367 -0.31 -19.79 26.03
C PRO A 367 -0.97 -18.61 26.75
N THR A 368 -0.50 -18.31 27.96
CA THR A 368 -0.84 -17.08 28.68
C THR A 368 -0.26 -15.90 27.91
N TRP A 369 -1.11 -15.17 27.21
CA TRP A 369 -0.79 -13.87 26.62
C TRP A 369 -0.58 -12.85 27.74
N LYS A 370 0.67 -12.59 28.12
CA LYS A 370 1.01 -11.42 28.93
C LYS A 370 0.96 -10.19 28.02
N CYS A 371 -0.07 -9.35 28.19
CA CYS A 371 -0.08 -8.00 27.67
C CYS A 371 1.20 -7.26 28.12
N PRO A 372 1.92 -6.56 27.22
CA PRO A 372 2.90 -5.57 27.65
C PRO A 372 2.18 -4.52 28.48
N ARG A 373 2.66 -4.30 29.71
CA ARG A 373 2.25 -3.18 30.55
C ARG A 373 2.59 -1.90 29.78
N ILE A 374 1.56 -1.10 29.50
CA ILE A 374 1.74 0.28 29.07
C ILE A 374 2.13 1.03 30.34
N ASP A 375 3.39 1.42 30.46
CA ASP A 375 3.83 2.32 31.52
C ASP A 375 3.18 3.70 31.31
N PRO A 376 2.43 4.22 32.29
CA PRO A 376 1.81 5.53 32.20
C PRO A 376 2.79 6.56 32.74
N CYS A 377 3.87 6.84 32.03
CA CYS A 377 4.68 8.03 32.27
C CYS A 377 5.52 8.33 31.03
N GLY A 378 5.20 9.44 30.37
CA GLY A 378 5.95 9.93 29.24
C GLY A 378 7.37 10.33 29.61
N GLN A 379 8.30 10.10 28.70
CA GLN A 379 9.26 11.11 28.25
C GLN A 379 9.92 10.62 26.94
N ILE A 380 9.78 11.48 25.92
CA ILE A 380 10.40 11.53 24.58
C ILE A 380 9.83 10.59 23.51
#